data_AF-A0A136P3Y0-F1
#
_entry.id   AF-A0A136P3Y0-F1
#
_cell.length_a   1.000
_cell.length_b   1.000
_cell.length_c   1.000
_cell.angle_alpha   90.00
_cell.angle_beta   90.00
_cell.angle_gamma   90.00
#
_symmetry.space_group_name_H-M   'P 1'
#
loop_
_entity.id
_entity.type
_entity.pdbx_description
1 polymer ?
#
loop_
_entity_poly.entity_id
_entity_poly.type
_entity_poly.pdbx_seq_one_letter_code
_entity_poly.pdbx_strand_id
1 'polypeptide(L)'
;MKPSDINILTGTGVIACVLPTVSYFLEIPYAPARKMIEKNIPVTIATDFNPGSAMSENLQLAMSMGVHLLKMNVEEVINSVTINAAAALGISHYTGSIEAGKQADMVILIHQITVIFFIILELIRLIL
;
A
#
# COMPACT_ATOMS: atom_id res chain seq x y z
N MET A 1 10.99 -14.01 -3.57
CA MET A 1 11.16 -14.10 -2.11
C MET A 1 11.04 -15.56 -1.68
N LYS A 2 11.99 -16.07 -0.91
CA LYS A 2 11.92 -17.42 -0.33
C LYS A 2 11.04 -17.41 0.93
N PRO A 3 10.39 -18.53 1.31
CA PRO A 3 9.58 -18.58 2.53
C PRO A 3 10.33 -18.18 3.81
N SER A 4 11.64 -18.46 3.87
CA SER A 4 12.53 -18.06 4.98
C SER A 4 12.61 -16.54 5.16
N ASP A 5 12.53 -15.78 4.08
CA ASP A 5 12.72 -14.33 4.09
C ASP A 5 11.56 -13.64 4.84
N ILE A 6 10.34 -14.18 4.72
CA ILE A 6 9.16 -13.69 5.46
C ILE A 6 9.38 -13.81 6.96
N ASN A 7 9.93 -14.94 7.42
CA ASN A 7 10.20 -15.14 8.85
C ASN A 7 11.27 -14.18 9.36
N ILE A 8 12.27 -13.85 8.55
CA ILE A 8 13.33 -12.89 8.90
C ILE A 8 12.74 -11.48 9.06
N LEU A 9 11.79 -11.08 8.22
CA LEU A 9 11.18 -9.75 8.26
C LEU A 9 10.18 -9.58 9.42
N THR A 10 9.61 -10.67 9.91
CA THR A 10 8.59 -10.63 10.96
C THR A 10 9.16 -9.99 12.23
N GLY A 11 8.50 -8.93 12.72
CA GLY A 11 8.90 -8.22 13.95
C GLY A 11 10.06 -7.23 13.81
N THR A 12 10.62 -7.04 12.61
CA THR A 12 11.77 -6.13 12.40
C THR A 12 11.39 -4.66 12.24
N GLY A 13 10.10 -4.35 12.05
CA GLY A 13 9.64 -3.01 11.69
C GLY A 13 9.86 -2.62 10.23
N VAL A 14 10.47 -3.51 9.42
CA VAL A 14 10.63 -3.29 7.98
C VAL A 14 9.27 -3.33 7.28
N ILE A 15 9.05 -2.37 6.37
CA ILE A 15 7.89 -2.33 5.49
C ILE A 15 8.26 -2.96 4.16
N ALA A 16 7.54 -4.01 3.77
CA ALA A 16 7.77 -4.73 2.53
C ALA A 16 7.14 -3.96 1.35
N CYS A 17 7.98 -3.39 0.49
CA CYS A 17 7.53 -2.78 -0.76
C CYS A 17 7.31 -3.86 -1.84
N VAL A 18 6.07 -3.99 -2.30
CA VAL A 18 5.68 -4.94 -3.36
C VAL A 18 5.36 -4.19 -4.64
N LEU A 19 5.87 -4.71 -5.76
CA LEU A 19 5.88 -4.02 -7.06
C LEU A 19 5.12 -4.86 -8.10
N PRO A 20 3.77 -4.83 -8.11
CA PRO A 20 2.98 -5.68 -8.99
C PRO A 20 3.16 -5.32 -10.48
N THR A 21 3.39 -4.05 -10.80
CA THR A 21 3.67 -3.56 -12.16
C THR A 21 4.95 -4.17 -12.72
N VAL A 22 5.98 -4.37 -11.88
CA VAL A 22 7.22 -5.04 -12.25
C VAL A 22 6.99 -6.52 -12.57
N SER A 23 6.22 -7.19 -11.72
CA SER A 23 5.88 -8.60 -11.93
C SER A 23 5.10 -8.80 -13.22
N TYR A 24 4.17 -7.88 -13.50
CA TYR A 24 3.40 -7.85 -14.74
C TYR A 24 4.27 -7.59 -15.97
N PHE A 25 5.10 -6.54 -15.95
CA PHE A 25 5.90 -6.13 -17.11
C PHE A 25 7.00 -7.15 -17.47
N LEU A 26 7.65 -7.75 -16.48
CA LEU A 26 8.71 -8.74 -16.68
C LEU A 26 8.20 -10.19 -16.79
N GLU A 27 6.89 -10.41 -16.67
CA GLU A 27 6.26 -11.73 -16.65
C GLU A 27 6.87 -12.68 -15.58
N ILE A 28 7.17 -12.13 -14.40
CA ILE A 28 7.77 -12.88 -13.27
C ILE A 28 6.74 -13.12 -12.14
N PRO A 29 7.00 -14.07 -11.23
CA PRO A 29 6.09 -14.34 -10.11
C PRO A 29 5.86 -13.11 -9.22
N TYR A 30 4.60 -12.87 -8.87
CA TYR A 30 4.18 -11.83 -7.95
C TYR A 30 4.70 -12.06 -6.53
N ALA A 31 4.94 -10.96 -5.80
CA ALA A 31 5.31 -11.01 -4.39
C ALA A 31 4.18 -11.66 -3.54
N PRO A 32 4.52 -12.44 -2.51
CA PRO A 32 3.52 -13.12 -1.68
C PRO A 32 2.91 -12.17 -0.63
N ALA A 33 2.32 -11.05 -1.05
CA ALA A 33 1.82 -10.01 -0.15
C ALA A 33 0.80 -10.55 0.87
N ARG A 34 -0.12 -11.43 0.44
CA ARG A 34 -1.07 -12.04 1.38
C ARG A 34 -0.39 -12.74 2.56
N LYS A 35 0.66 -13.53 2.29
CA LYS A 35 1.43 -14.24 3.32
C LYS A 35 2.24 -13.28 4.22
N MET A 36 2.74 -12.18 3.66
CA MET A 36 3.43 -11.15 4.45
C MET A 36 2.48 -10.52 5.47
N ILE A 37 1.29 -10.14 5.01
CA ILE A 37 0.28 -9.48 5.86
C ILE A 37 -0.26 -10.44 6.92
N GLU A 38 -0.50 -11.72 6.60
CA GLU A 38 -0.86 -12.76 7.58
C GLU A 38 0.21 -12.96 8.68
N LYS A 39 1.45 -12.53 8.41
CA LYS A 39 2.58 -12.52 9.36
C LYS A 39 2.80 -11.17 10.03
N ASN A 40 1.84 -10.24 9.92
CA ASN A 40 1.91 -8.88 10.46
C ASN A 40 3.11 -8.08 9.93
N ILE A 41 3.58 -8.38 8.71
CA ILE A 41 4.57 -7.55 8.03
C ILE A 41 3.80 -6.44 7.30
N PRO A 42 4.07 -5.16 7.60
CA PRO A 42 3.47 -4.06 6.85
C PRO A 42 3.88 -4.11 5.39
N VAL A 43 2.94 -3.89 4.49
CA VAL A 43 3.17 -3.89 3.03
C VAL A 43 2.87 -2.51 2.45
N THR A 44 3.72 -2.04 1.55
CA THR A 44 3.48 -0.85 0.71
C THR A 44 3.49 -1.24 -0.77
N ILE A 45 2.65 -0.60 -1.58
CA ILE A 45 2.64 -0.74 -3.03
C ILE A 45 3.26 0.52 -3.63
N ALA A 46 4.14 0.34 -4.63
CA ALA A 46 4.65 1.43 -5.45
C ALA A 46 4.58 1.07 -6.95
N THR A 47 4.67 2.08 -7.80
CA THR A 47 4.68 1.90 -9.26
C THR A 47 5.98 1.33 -9.77
N ASP A 48 7.09 1.60 -9.08
CA ASP A 48 8.45 1.43 -9.57
C ASP A 48 8.66 2.08 -10.95
N PHE A 49 8.05 3.25 -11.20
CA PHE A 49 8.04 3.85 -12.54
C PHE A 49 9.46 4.01 -13.10
N ASN A 50 9.79 3.20 -14.11
CA ASN A 50 11.08 3.18 -14.76
C ASN A 50 11.00 2.53 -16.15
N PRO A 51 11.93 2.84 -17.06
CA PRO A 51 11.84 2.38 -18.45
C PRO A 51 12.20 0.91 -18.67
N GLY A 52 12.81 0.25 -17.69
CA GLY A 52 13.34 -1.11 -17.84
C GLY A 52 12.42 -2.22 -17.32
N SER A 53 11.63 -1.94 -16.28
CA SER A 53 10.85 -2.97 -15.59
C SER A 53 9.44 -2.55 -15.17
N ALA A 54 9.05 -1.28 -15.26
CA ALA A 54 7.69 -0.84 -14.98
C ALA A 54 7.38 0.50 -15.66
N MET A 55 7.03 0.44 -16.95
CA MET A 55 6.73 1.60 -17.78
C MET A 55 5.30 2.14 -17.55
N SER A 56 4.94 2.39 -16.29
CA SER A 56 3.65 3.01 -15.93
C SER A 56 3.77 3.83 -14.64
N GLU A 57 3.37 5.09 -14.72
CA GLU A 57 3.22 5.99 -13.56
C GLU A 57 1.88 5.82 -12.83
N ASN A 58 1.01 4.94 -13.32
CA ASN A 58 -0.35 4.80 -12.83
C ASN A 58 -0.39 3.99 -11.52
N LEU A 59 -0.38 4.71 -10.39
CA LEU A 59 -0.50 4.09 -9.05
C LEU A 59 -1.84 3.35 -8.87
N GLN A 60 -2.94 3.84 -9.45
CA GLN A 60 -4.24 3.18 -9.34
C GLN A 60 -4.24 1.81 -10.03
N LEU A 61 -3.50 1.66 -11.14
CA LEU A 61 -3.28 0.34 -11.75
C LEU A 61 -2.52 -0.60 -10.81
N ALA A 62 -1.45 -0.13 -10.18
CA ALA A 62 -0.71 -0.92 -9.19
C ALA A 62 -1.59 -1.31 -7.98
N MET A 63 -2.47 -0.41 -7.53
CA MET A 63 -3.46 -0.67 -6.49
C MET A 63 -4.46 -1.76 -6.90
N SER A 64 -5.04 -1.68 -8.10
CA SER A 64 -5.94 -2.72 -8.63
C SER A 64 -5.26 -4.08 -8.73
N MET A 65 -3.99 -4.12 -9.14
CA MET A 65 -3.19 -5.34 -9.13
C MET A 65 -2.92 -5.86 -7.72
N GLY A 66 -2.76 -4.96 -6.73
CA GLY A 66 -2.68 -5.33 -5.31
C GLY A 66 -3.86 -6.19 -4.85
N VAL A 67 -5.08 -5.79 -5.22
CA VAL A 67 -6.28 -6.57 -4.92
C VAL A 67 -6.30 -7.88 -5.72
N HIS A 68 -6.22 -7.78 -7.05
CA HIS A 68 -6.51 -8.93 -7.92
C HIS A 68 -5.38 -9.98 -7.96
N LEU A 69 -4.13 -9.54 -7.94
CA LEU A 69 -2.95 -10.38 -8.18
C LEU A 69 -2.20 -10.66 -6.88
N LEU A 70 -2.12 -9.69 -5.96
CA LEU A 70 -1.44 -9.87 -4.66
C LEU A 70 -2.36 -10.35 -3.53
N LYS A 71 -3.67 -10.46 -3.79
CA LYS A 71 -4.70 -10.93 -2.85
C LYS A 71 -4.79 -10.08 -1.58
N MET A 72 -4.61 -8.77 -1.74
CA MET A 72 -4.82 -7.79 -0.67
C MET A 72 -6.29 -7.38 -0.62
N ASN A 73 -6.78 -7.06 0.57
CA ASN A 73 -8.08 -6.41 0.75
C ASN A 73 -7.98 -4.93 0.35
N VAL A 74 -9.12 -4.29 0.09
CA VAL A 74 -9.14 -2.89 -0.37
C VAL A 74 -8.54 -1.96 0.70
N GLU A 75 -8.84 -2.20 1.97
CA GLU A 75 -8.33 -1.43 3.10
C GLU A 75 -6.80 -1.56 3.21
N GLU A 76 -6.27 -2.76 2.97
CA GLU A 76 -4.83 -3.02 2.94
C GLU A 76 -4.16 -2.28 1.79
N VAL A 77 -4.80 -2.23 0.62
CA VAL A 77 -4.29 -1.47 -0.54
C VAL A 77 -4.29 0.03 -0.25
N ILE A 78 -5.36 0.58 0.33
CA ILE A 78 -5.41 2.00 0.71
C ILE A 78 -4.31 2.32 1.72
N ASN A 79 -4.16 1.52 2.78
CA ASN A 79 -3.10 1.68 3.77
C ASN A 79 -1.70 1.57 3.13
N SER A 80 -1.54 0.67 2.15
CA SER A 80 -0.26 0.42 1.48
C SER A 80 0.26 1.63 0.72
N VAL A 81 -0.61 2.47 0.17
CA VAL A 81 -0.25 3.65 -0.64
C VAL A 81 -0.42 4.97 0.12
N THR A 82 -0.75 4.91 1.41
CA THR A 82 -0.91 6.08 2.28
C THR A 82 0.02 5.95 3.48
N ILE A 83 -0.47 5.46 4.62
CA ILE A 83 0.29 5.46 5.87
C ILE A 83 1.50 4.53 5.85
N ASN A 84 1.40 3.36 5.21
CA ASN A 84 2.55 2.44 5.09
C ASN A 84 3.61 2.99 4.13
N ALA A 85 3.21 3.67 3.06
CA ALA A 85 4.14 4.34 2.15
C ALA A 85 4.88 5.49 2.86
N ALA A 86 4.16 6.32 3.61
CA ALA A 86 4.75 7.39 4.42
C ALA A 86 5.70 6.82 5.49
N ALA A 87 5.32 5.71 6.14
CA ALA A 87 6.17 5.04 7.12
C ALA A 87 7.43 4.42 6.46
N ALA A 88 7.33 3.89 5.25
CA ALA A 88 8.47 3.32 4.52
C ALA A 88 9.50 4.39 4.16
N LEU A 89 9.03 5.63 3.97
CA LEU A 89 9.86 6.81 3.72
C LEU A 89 10.29 7.55 5.00
N GLY A 90 9.89 7.08 6.19
CA GLY A 90 10.22 7.73 7.47
C GLY A 90 9.47 9.04 7.74
N ILE A 91 8.39 9.33 7.01
CA ILE A 91 7.64 10.59 7.06
C ILE A 91 6.18 10.42 7.53
N SER A 92 5.84 9.28 8.14
CA SER A 92 4.48 9.01 8.66
C SER A 92 4.06 9.93 9.81
N HIS A 93 5.01 10.62 10.46
CA HIS A 93 4.72 11.68 11.44
C HIS A 93 4.24 12.98 10.78
N TYR A 94 4.49 13.14 9.47
CA TYR A 94 4.22 14.36 8.72
C TYR A 94 3.04 14.22 7.74
N THR A 95 2.89 13.08 7.07
CA THR A 95 1.85 12.83 6.05
C THR A 95 1.41 11.36 6.03
N GLY A 96 0.50 11.00 5.12
CA GLY A 96 0.02 9.62 4.90
C GLY A 96 -1.27 9.26 5.64
N SER A 97 -1.84 10.18 6.40
CA SER A 97 -3.15 10.02 7.07
C SER A 97 -3.78 11.39 7.36
N ILE A 98 -5.08 11.40 7.60
CA ILE A 98 -5.84 12.60 7.94
C ILE A 98 -5.89 12.73 9.47
N GLU A 99 -4.95 13.46 10.04
CA GLU A 99 -4.82 13.68 11.48
C GLU A 99 -4.43 15.14 11.76
N ALA A 100 -4.89 15.70 12.88
CA ALA A 100 -4.51 17.06 13.27
C ALA A 100 -2.99 17.17 13.46
N GLY A 101 -2.38 18.22 12.91
CA GLY A 101 -0.93 18.46 12.97
C GLY A 101 -0.13 17.85 11.82
N LYS A 102 -0.72 16.97 11.00
CA LYS A 102 -0.09 16.48 9.75
C LYS A 102 -0.34 17.44 8.58
N GLN A 103 0.47 17.31 7.53
CA GLN A 103 0.29 18.05 6.28
C GLN A 103 -1.04 17.67 5.63
N ALA A 104 -1.80 18.67 5.16
CA ALA A 104 -3.12 18.50 4.56
C ALA A 104 -3.05 18.03 3.08
N ASP A 105 -2.32 16.94 2.82
CA ASP A 105 -2.24 16.32 1.50
C ASP A 105 -3.41 15.35 1.31
N MET A 106 -4.35 15.71 0.43
CA MET A 106 -5.56 14.91 0.22
C MET A 106 -5.96 14.90 -1.25
N VAL A 107 -6.60 13.81 -1.67
CA VAL A 107 -7.18 13.65 -3.00
C VAL A 107 -8.68 13.45 -2.85
N ILE A 108 -9.47 14.29 -3.54
CA ILE A 108 -10.92 14.13 -3.63
C ILE A 108 -11.22 13.19 -4.80
N LEU A 109 -11.90 12.08 -4.54
CA LEU A 109 -12.29 11.12 -5.56
C LEU A 109 -13.76 11.35 -5.95
N ILE A 110 -14.01 11.46 -7.25
CA ILE A 110 -15.31 11.79 -7.84
C ILE A 110 -16.25 10.58 -7.99
N HIS A 111 -15.82 9.38 -7.60
CA HIS A 111 -16.61 8.15 -7.67
C HIS A 111 -17.05 7.71 -6.27
N GLN A 112 -18.28 7.17 -6.15
CA GLN A 112 -18.74 6.48 -4.93
C GLN A 112 -17.88 5.23 -4.70
N ILE A 113 -16.77 5.40 -3.99
CA ILE A 113 -16.00 4.29 -3.44
C ILE A 113 -16.59 4.03 -2.06
N THR A 114 -17.47 3.04 -1.97
CA THR A 114 -18.16 2.64 -0.73
C THR A 114 -17.17 2.39 0.43
N VAL A 115 -15.92 2.04 0.13
CA VAL A 115 -14.86 1.77 1.12
C VAL A 115 -14.24 3.05 1.73
N ILE A 116 -14.10 4.14 0.98
CA ILE A 116 -13.54 5.40 1.51
C ILE A 116 -14.54 6.10 2.43
N PHE A 117 -15.84 5.95 2.14
CA PHE A 117 -16.90 6.51 2.97
C PHE A 117 -16.86 5.93 4.39
N PHE A 118 -16.52 4.64 4.55
CA PHE A 118 -16.36 4.02 5.88
C PHE A 118 -15.14 4.54 6.64
N ILE A 119 -13.99 4.68 5.99
CA ILE A 119 -12.76 5.19 6.63
C ILE A 119 -12.93 6.65 7.07
N ILE A 120 -13.56 7.50 6.23
CA ILE A 120 -13.87 8.89 6.60
C ILE A 120 -14.90 8.95 7.72
N LEU A 121 -15.95 8.12 7.71
CA LEU A 121 -16.95 8.08 8.78
C LEU A 121 -16.39 7.58 10.12
N GLU A 122 -15.50 6.59 10.11
CA GLU A 122 -14.81 6.14 11.33
C GLU A 122 -13.90 7.23 11.88
N LEU A 123 -13.12 7.90 11.02
CA LEU A 123 -12.28 9.04 11.42
C LEU A 123 -13.11 10.19 12.00
N ILE A 124 -14.26 10.53 11.39
CA ILE A 124 -15.16 11.56 11.92
C ILE A 124 -15.78 11.14 13.27
N ARG A 125 -16.13 9.86 13.45
CA ARG A 125 -16.65 9.33 14.73
C ARG A 125 -15.62 9.27 15.84
N LEU A 126 -14.33 9.26 15.53
CA LEU A 126 -13.23 9.24 16.50
C LEU A 126 -12.81 10.65 16.94
N ILE A 127 -13.22 11.69 16.22
CA ILE A 127 -12.80 13.09 16.44
C ILE A 127 -13.96 13.98 16.94
N LEU A 128 -15.21 13.49 16.88
CA LEU A 128 -16.41 14.11 17.46
C LEU A 128 -16.98 13.26 18.59
#